data_AF-A0AAJ5RLQ9-F1
#
_entry.id   AF-A0AAJ5RLQ9-F1
#
_cell.length_a   1.000
_cell.length_b   1.000
_cell.length_c   1.000
_cell.angle_alpha   90.00
_cell.angle_beta   90.00
_cell.angle_gamma   90.00
#
_symmetry.space_group_name_H-M   'P 1'
#
loop_
_entity.id
_entity.type
_entity.pdbx_description
1 polymer ?
#
loop_
_entity_poly.entity_id
_entity_poly.type
_entity_poly.pdbx_seq_one_letter_code
_entity_poly.pdbx_strand_id
1 'polypeptide(L)'
;MKQVDIFKALSNEARLQILEWLKEPDLHFKPHEGIDMNETGVCVSQITEKLNMTQSTASHYLSMLLQVGLIKADRIGKFTYYKRNEDAINGIAEFLKQKK
;
A
#
# COMPACT_ATOMS: atom_id res chain seq x y z
N MET A 1 -3.59 12.34 -12.84
CA MET A 1 -3.52 10.86 -12.88
C MET A 1 -4.56 10.35 -13.85
N LYS A 2 -4.23 9.38 -14.72
CA LYS A 2 -5.26 8.71 -15.52
C LYS A 2 -5.81 7.54 -14.71
N GLN A 3 -7.12 7.44 -14.59
CA GLN A 3 -7.80 6.37 -13.85
C GLN A 3 -7.37 4.98 -14.35
N VAL A 4 -7.09 4.86 -15.65
CA VAL A 4 -6.57 3.65 -16.29
C VAL A 4 -5.28 3.15 -15.63
N ASP A 5 -4.36 4.03 -15.23
CA ASP A 5 -3.11 3.62 -14.60
C ASP A 5 -3.35 3.05 -13.20
N ILE A 6 -4.36 3.58 -12.50
CA ILE A 6 -4.78 3.05 -11.20
C ILE A 6 -5.37 1.65 -11.35
N PHE A 7 -6.26 1.44 -12.32
CA PHE A 7 -6.83 0.11 -12.56
C PHE A 7 -5.76 -0.89 -13.00
N LYS A 8 -4.77 -0.48 -13.79
CA LYS A 8 -3.59 -1.30 -14.12
C LYS A 8 -2.74 -1.61 -12.89
N ALA A 9 -2.63 -0.70 -11.93
CA ALA A 9 -1.96 -0.94 -10.66
C ALA A 9 -2.74 -1.94 -9.78
N LEU A 10 -4.07 -1.92 -9.84
CA LEU A 10 -4.95 -2.80 -9.08
C LEU A 10 -5.19 -4.17 -9.73
N SER A 11 -4.92 -4.34 -11.04
CA SER A 11 -5.14 -5.59 -11.77
C SER A 11 -4.07 -6.66 -11.50
N ASN A 12 -3.78 -6.92 -10.23
CA ASN A 12 -2.85 -7.94 -9.76
C ASN A 12 -3.16 -8.27 -8.30
N GLU A 13 -3.22 -9.56 -8.00
CA GLU A 13 -3.67 -10.08 -6.70
C GLU A 13 -2.77 -9.62 -5.55
N ALA A 14 -1.44 -9.70 -5.70
CA ALA A 14 -0.51 -9.26 -4.65
C ALA A 14 -0.63 -7.77 -4.34
N ARG A 15 -0.82 -6.91 -5.36
CA ARG A 15 -1.03 -5.46 -5.17
C ARG A 15 -2.35 -5.16 -4.45
N LEU A 16 -3.40 -5.91 -4.72
CA LEU A 16 -4.66 -5.81 -3.97
C LEU A 16 -4.51 -6.29 -2.53
N GLN A 17 -3.83 -7.40 -2.31
CA GLN A 17 -3.55 -7.92 -0.96
C GLN A 17 -2.75 -6.94 -0.12
N ILE A 18 -1.76 -6.25 -0.71
CA ILE A 18 -1.03 -5.17 -0.01
C ILE A 18 -2.01 -4.10 0.47
N LEU A 19 -2.92 -3.63 -0.39
CA LEU A 19 -3.91 -2.61 0.00
C LEU A 19 -4.91 -3.12 1.04
N GLU A 20 -5.29 -4.38 1.00
CA GLU A 20 -6.12 -4.98 2.04
C GLU A 20 -5.38 -5.01 3.37
N TRP A 21 -4.13 -5.47 3.39
CA TRP A 21 -3.36 -5.56 4.62
C TRP A 21 -3.03 -4.21 5.23
N LEU A 22 -2.74 -3.21 4.40
CA LEU A 22 -2.48 -1.85 4.86
C LEU A 22 -3.76 -1.12 5.33
N LYS A 23 -4.95 -1.69 5.14
CA LYS A 23 -6.21 -1.17 5.67
C LYS A 23 -6.31 -1.39 7.18
N GLU A 24 -5.90 -2.57 7.61
CA GLU A 24 -5.99 -3.04 8.99
C GLU A 24 -4.64 -3.66 9.39
N PRO A 25 -3.57 -2.84 9.46
CA PRO A 25 -2.21 -3.35 9.61
C PRO A 25 -2.01 -4.16 10.90
N ASP A 26 -2.73 -3.84 11.98
CA ASP A 26 -2.64 -4.57 13.26
C ASP A 26 -3.15 -6.02 13.18
N LEU A 27 -4.10 -6.30 12.27
CA LEU A 27 -4.60 -7.67 12.05
C LEU A 27 -3.64 -8.50 11.19
N HIS A 28 -2.67 -7.84 10.57
CA HIS A 28 -1.93 -8.40 9.45
C HIS A 28 -0.42 -8.44 9.67
N PHE A 29 0.12 -7.57 10.51
CA PHE A 29 1.54 -7.46 10.79
C PHE A 29 1.79 -7.36 12.29
N LYS A 30 3.01 -7.69 12.71
CA LYS A 30 3.45 -7.49 14.09
C LYS A 30 4.07 -6.09 14.20
N PRO A 31 3.70 -5.26 15.18
CA PRO A 31 4.31 -3.94 15.33
C PRO A 31 5.81 -4.06 15.60
N HIS A 32 6.58 -3.13 15.03
CA HIS A 32 7.95 -2.90 15.46
C HIS A 32 7.93 -2.11 16.77
N GLU A 33 8.87 -2.38 17.67
CA GLU A 33 8.94 -1.73 18.98
C GLU A 33 9.02 -0.20 18.82
N GLY A 34 8.05 0.52 19.40
CA GLY A 34 7.97 1.98 19.34
C GLY A 34 7.43 2.58 18.04
N ILE A 35 6.88 1.78 17.11
CA ILE A 35 6.26 2.28 15.87
C ILE A 35 4.77 1.92 15.83
N ASP A 36 3.93 2.95 15.75
CA ASP A 36 2.50 2.79 15.47
C ASP A 36 2.27 2.54 13.98
N MET A 37 1.75 1.36 13.63
CA MET A 37 1.54 0.97 12.23
C MET A 37 0.35 1.66 11.57
N ASN A 38 -0.60 2.20 12.33
CA ASN A 38 -1.71 2.98 11.78
C ASN A 38 -1.27 4.38 11.41
N GLU A 39 -0.36 4.98 12.20
CA GLU A 39 0.18 6.31 11.89
C GLU A 39 1.31 6.26 10.86
N THR A 40 2.24 5.33 11.04
CA THR A 40 3.49 5.26 10.27
C THR A 40 3.40 4.33 9.06
N GLY A 41 2.56 3.30 9.14
CA GLY A 41 2.48 2.24 8.14
C GLY A 41 3.37 1.05 8.45
N VAL A 42 3.51 0.19 7.45
CA VAL A 42 4.17 -1.12 7.56
C VAL A 42 5.49 -1.11 6.82
N CYS A 43 6.52 -1.71 7.41
CA CYS A 43 7.85 -1.76 6.81
C CYS A 43 7.87 -2.63 5.54
N VAL A 44 8.67 -2.22 4.55
CA VAL A 44 8.91 -3.01 3.32
C VAL A 44 9.33 -4.46 3.59
N SER A 45 10.12 -4.71 4.65
CA SER A 45 10.54 -6.07 5.02
C SER A 45 9.36 -6.93 5.41
N GLN A 46 8.47 -6.42 6.26
CA GLN A 46 7.28 -7.14 6.73
C GLN A 46 6.33 -7.48 5.59
N ILE A 47 6.12 -6.53 4.67
CA ILE A 47 5.30 -6.75 3.47
C ILE A 47 5.93 -7.83 2.59
N THR A 48 7.25 -7.76 2.38
CA THR A 48 8.01 -8.74 1.57
C THR A 48 7.92 -10.15 2.16
N GLU A 49 8.15 -10.28 3.48
CA GLU A 49 8.07 -11.55 4.21
C GLU A 49 6.67 -12.14 4.12
N LYS A 50 5.64 -11.31 4.32
CA LYS A 50 4.24 -11.77 4.27
C LYS A 50 3.79 -12.18 2.86
N LEU A 51 4.26 -11.48 1.82
CA LEU A 51 4.01 -11.83 0.43
C LEU A 51 4.74 -13.11 -0.01
N ASN A 52 5.69 -13.62 0.78
CA ASN A 52 6.54 -14.76 0.44
C ASN A 52 7.23 -14.60 -0.93
N MET A 53 7.79 -13.42 -1.19
CA MET A 53 8.47 -13.09 -2.45
C MET A 53 9.80 -12.37 -2.21
N THR A 54 10.54 -12.08 -3.29
CA THR A 54 11.78 -11.31 -3.19
C THR A 54 11.50 -9.84 -2.88
N GLN A 55 12.43 -9.20 -2.15
CA GLN A 55 12.35 -7.77 -1.85
C GLN A 55 12.28 -6.89 -3.11
N SER A 56 12.95 -7.29 -4.20
CA SER A 56 12.88 -6.58 -5.47
C SER A 56 11.47 -6.57 -6.06
N THR A 57 10.78 -7.71 -6.01
CA THR A 57 9.40 -7.86 -6.52
C THR A 57 8.41 -7.07 -5.67
N ALA A 58 8.49 -7.20 -4.34
CA ALA A 58 7.65 -6.45 -3.42
C ALA A 58 7.86 -4.94 -3.56
N SER A 59 9.12 -4.49 -3.67
CA SER A 59 9.45 -3.08 -3.86
C SER A 59 8.92 -2.55 -5.20
N HIS A 60 8.95 -3.35 -6.25
CA HIS A 60 8.36 -2.98 -7.53
C HIS A 60 6.84 -2.79 -7.40
N TYR A 61 6.13 -3.71 -6.76
CA TYR A 61 4.69 -3.60 -6.53
C TYR A 61 4.31 -2.38 -5.69
N LEU A 62 5.05 -2.12 -4.62
CA LEU A 62 4.88 -0.93 -3.78
C LEU A 62 5.16 0.35 -4.59
N SER A 63 6.19 0.35 -5.45
CA SER A 63 6.48 1.49 -6.32
C SER A 63 5.34 1.78 -7.28
N MET A 64 4.73 0.75 -7.88
CA MET A 64 3.56 0.94 -8.76
C MET A 64 2.37 1.56 -8.01
N LEU A 65 2.08 1.05 -6.81
CA LEU A 65 1.00 1.57 -5.96
C LEU A 65 1.28 3.02 -5.50
N LEU A 66 2.54 3.35 -5.21
CA LEU A 66 2.99 4.69 -4.84
C LEU A 66 2.88 5.66 -6.02
N GLN A 67 3.27 5.23 -7.23
CA GLN A 67 3.18 6.04 -8.45
C GLN A 67 1.73 6.42 -8.80
N VAL A 68 0.77 5.53 -8.53
CA VAL A 68 -0.65 5.82 -8.71
C VAL A 68 -1.28 6.48 -7.48
N GLY A 69 -0.49 6.79 -6.44
CA GLY A 69 -0.92 7.53 -5.27
C GLY A 69 -1.85 6.79 -4.31
N LEU A 70 -2.02 5.47 -4.45
CA LEU A 70 -2.89 4.67 -3.58
C LEU A 70 -2.28 4.41 -2.20
N ILE A 71 -0.96 4.50 -2.11
CA ILE A 71 -0.22 4.40 -0.85
C ILE A 71 0.71 5.62 -0.71
N LYS A 72 1.11 5.90 0.53
CA LYS A 72 2.15 6.86 0.91
C LYS A 72 3.33 6.08 1.46
N ALA A 73 4.53 6.64 1.31
CA ALA A 73 5.75 6.06 1.82
C ALA A 73 6.47 7.08 2.72
N ASP A 74 6.87 6.65 3.90
CA ASP A 74 7.61 7.45 4.87
C ASP A 74 8.92 6.72 5.23
N ARG A 75 10.03 7.46 5.20
CA ARG A 75 11.36 6.90 5.51
C ARG A 75 11.74 7.25 6.94
N ILE A 76 11.91 6.22 7.77
CA ILE A 76 12.30 6.35 9.18
C ILE A 76 13.60 5.57 9.38
N GLY A 77 14.68 6.31 9.64
CA GLY A 77 16.02 5.76 9.72
C GLY A 77 16.41 5.02 8.44
N LYS A 78 16.67 3.72 8.57
CA LYS A 78 17.10 2.85 7.45
C LYS A 78 15.94 2.21 6.68
N PHE A 79 14.72 2.32 7.19
CA PHE A 79 13.57 1.59 6.67
C PHE A 79 12.54 2.51 6.03
N THR A 80 11.85 1.99 5.02
CA THR A 80 10.71 2.66 4.38
C THR A 80 9.42 1.96 4.82
N TYR A 81 8.48 2.76 5.29
CA TYR A 81 7.17 2.35 5.74
C TYR A 81 6.12 2.78 4.73
N TYR A 82 5.11 1.96 4.53
CA TYR A 82 4.04 2.20 3.58
C TYR A 82 2.69 2.17 4.29
N LYS A 83 1.84 3.13 3.96
CA LYS A 83 0.45 3.21 4.45
C LYS A 83 -0.50 3.56 3.33
N ARG A 84 -1.78 3.27 3.50
CA ARG A 84 -2.79 3.65 2.51
C ARG A 84 -2.97 5.16 2.43
N ASN A 85 -3.28 5.62 1.23
CA ASN A 85 -3.74 6.96 0.98
C ASN A 85 -5.27 6.96 0.90
N GLU A 86 -5.94 7.05 2.05
CA GLU A 86 -7.40 7.01 2.10
C GLU A 86 -8.06 8.13 1.28
N ASP A 87 -7.45 9.32 1.19
CA ASP A 87 -7.94 10.40 0.34
C ASP A 87 -8.00 9.99 -1.15
N ALA A 88 -6.92 9.38 -1.65
CA ALA A 88 -6.86 8.93 -3.04
C ALA A 88 -7.81 7.76 -3.32
N ILE A 89 -7.92 6.83 -2.38
CA ILE A 89 -8.83 5.68 -2.48
C ILE A 89 -10.29 6.15 -2.49
N ASN A 90 -10.66 7.08 -1.60
CA ASN A 90 -11.99 7.67 -1.57
C ASN A 90 -12.28 8.44 -2.87
N GLY A 91 -11.31 9.16 -3.43
CA GLY A 91 -11.48 9.84 -4.71
C GLY A 91 -11.83 8.88 -5.86
N ILE A 92 -11.24 7.69 -5.88
CA ILE A 92 -11.56 6.65 -6.89
C ILE A 92 -12.92 6.01 -6.59
N ALA A 93 -13.22 5.73 -5.33
CA ALA A 93 -14.52 5.19 -4.94
C ALA A 93 -15.65 6.13 -5.36
N GLU A 94 -15.50 7.43 -5.14
CA GLU A 94 -16.46 8.46 -5.57
C GLU A 94 -16.55 8.53 -7.10
N PHE A 95 -15.42 8.47 -7.82
CA PHE A 95 -15.42 8.36 -9.28
C PHE A 95 -16.22 7.15 -9.79
N LEU A 96 -16.11 6.00 -9.13
CA LEU A 96 -16.87 4.78 -9.47
C LEU A 96 -18.34 4.87 -9.11
N LYS A 97 -18.69 5.59 -8.03
CA LYS A 97 -20.08 5.80 -7.60
C LYS A 97 -20.83 6.81 -8.46
N GLN A 98 -20.14 7.71 -9.15
CA GLN A 98 -20.78 8.69 -10.03
C GLN A 98 -21.58 7.97 -11.12
N LYS A 99 -22.90 7.96 -10.95
CA LYS A 99 -23.86 7.61 -11.99
C LYS A 99 -23.71 8.64 -13.12
N LYS A 100 -23.37 8.16 -14.32
CA LYS A 100 -23.66 8.89 -15.55
C LYS A 100 -25.16 8.86 -15.83
#